data_AF-A0A7C4Z887-F1
#
_entry.id   AF-A0A7C4Z887-F1
#
_cell.length_a   1.000
_cell.length_b   1.000
_cell.length_c   1.000
_cell.angle_alpha   90.00
_cell.angle_beta   90.00
_cell.angle_gamma   90.00
#
_symmetry.space_group_name_H-M   'P 1'
#
loop_
_entity.id
_entity.type
_entity.pdbx_description
1 polymer ?
#
loop_
_entity_poly.entity_id
_entity_poly.type
_entity_poly.pdbx_seq_one_letter_code
_entity_poly.pdbx_strand_id
1 'polypeptide(L)'
;AQRLIPLHERPKPYTREGVAYLPIPPRIRLLIVGGGHVGQAVGQLAAQADFDVWVLDDREAFANRERFPAAQRLLVGPIGEQLRRLRDEHVTPSTYALIVTRGHNHDEEALYHLAGSAAGYVGMIGSKRKIRLIFDDLLARGVSLEALSRVHAPLGLDIGSQTVPEIAVSIVAELIAHRNLGEVPAGMRRPSLLATKTP
;
A
#
# COMPACT_ATOMS: atom_id res chain seq x y z
N ALA A 1 10.77 14.72 4.99
CA ALA A 1 10.59 13.36 4.43
C ALA A 1 10.82 13.39 2.93
N GLN A 2 11.48 12.37 2.37
CA GLN A 2 11.83 12.36 0.94
C GLN A 2 10.58 12.05 0.09
N ARG A 3 10.28 12.94 -0.85
CA ARG A 3 9.23 12.75 -1.85
C ARG A 3 9.68 11.65 -2.82
N LEU A 4 8.76 10.84 -3.33
CA LEU A 4 9.07 9.87 -4.39
C LEU A 4 9.67 10.60 -5.59
N ILE A 5 10.87 10.17 -6.03
CA ILE A 5 11.52 10.68 -7.24
C ILE A 5 11.30 9.64 -8.35
N PRO A 6 10.61 10.00 -9.46
CA PRO A 6 10.44 9.11 -10.61
C PRO A 6 11.78 8.66 -11.21
N LEU A 7 11.82 7.48 -11.84
CA LEU A 7 13.04 6.89 -12.41
C LEU A 7 13.79 7.83 -13.35
N HIS A 8 13.06 8.63 -14.15
CA HIS A 8 13.66 9.52 -15.14
C HIS A 8 14.36 10.74 -14.50
N GLU A 9 14.04 11.06 -13.25
CA GLU A 9 14.66 12.13 -12.45
C GLU A 9 15.71 11.61 -11.45
N ARG A 10 15.81 10.28 -11.26
CA ARG A 10 16.78 9.71 -10.33
C ARG A 10 18.22 9.89 -10.84
N PRO A 11 19.19 10.14 -9.94
CA PRO A 11 20.59 10.14 -10.32
C PRO A 11 20.95 8.79 -10.94
N LYS A 12 21.68 8.82 -12.05
CA LYS A 12 22.19 7.62 -12.73
C LYS A 12 23.57 7.26 -12.16
N PRO A 13 23.93 5.97 -12.15
CA PRO A 13 25.32 5.57 -11.96
C PRO A 13 26.26 6.34 -12.90
N TYR A 14 27.38 6.82 -12.39
CA TYR A 14 28.39 7.50 -13.19
C TYR A 14 29.80 7.20 -12.67
N THR A 15 30.80 7.42 -13.52
CA THR A 15 32.21 7.27 -13.16
C THR A 15 32.93 8.61 -13.25
N ARG A 16 33.86 8.88 -12.34
CA ARG A 16 34.71 10.06 -12.34
C ARG A 16 36.06 9.70 -11.74
N GLU A 17 37.15 10.05 -12.44
CA GLU A 17 38.53 9.85 -11.96
C GLU A 17 38.82 8.40 -11.50
N GLY A 18 38.27 7.41 -12.21
CA GLY A 18 38.42 5.99 -11.86
C GLY A 18 37.52 5.48 -10.73
N VAL A 19 36.67 6.34 -10.14
CA VAL A 19 35.71 6.00 -9.09
C VAL A 19 34.30 5.85 -9.67
N ALA A 20 33.60 4.77 -9.31
CA ALA A 20 32.19 4.56 -9.66
C ALA A 20 31.27 5.04 -8.52
N TYR A 21 30.28 5.86 -8.87
CA TYR A 21 29.26 6.37 -7.96
C TYR A 21 27.94 5.67 -8.24
N LEU A 22 27.43 4.94 -7.23
CA LEU A 22 26.18 4.18 -7.32
C LEU A 22 25.15 4.81 -6.36
N PRO A 23 24.11 5.47 -6.88
CA PRO A 23 23.07 6.05 -6.03
C PRO A 23 22.22 4.96 -5.39
N ILE A 24 22.00 5.07 -4.08
CA ILE A 24 21.12 4.18 -3.31
C ILE A 24 19.82 4.94 -3.03
N PRO A 25 18.70 4.60 -3.70
CA PRO A 25 17.43 5.24 -3.42
C PRO A 25 16.91 4.83 -2.02
N PRO A 26 16.13 5.68 -1.35
CA PRO A 26 15.45 5.30 -0.12
C PRO A 26 14.51 4.11 -0.38
N ARG A 27 14.46 3.16 0.55
CA ARG A 27 13.47 2.07 0.51
C ARG A 27 12.09 2.63 0.84
N ILE A 28 11.08 2.10 0.15
CA ILE A 28 9.68 2.39 0.47
C ILE A 28 9.22 1.40 1.53
N ARG A 29 8.68 1.92 2.63
CA ARG A 29 8.03 1.09 3.65
C ARG A 29 6.68 0.63 3.12
N LEU A 30 6.43 -0.67 3.12
CA LEU A 30 5.13 -1.23 2.83
C LEU A 30 4.49 -1.69 4.14
N LEU A 31 3.54 -0.90 4.66
CA LEU A 31 2.70 -1.27 5.79
C LEU A 31 1.50 -2.08 5.29
N ILE A 32 1.53 -3.39 5.50
CA ILE A 32 0.44 -4.31 5.19
C ILE A 32 -0.47 -4.43 6.41
N VAL A 33 -1.70 -3.92 6.29
CA VAL A 33 -2.75 -4.08 7.30
C VAL A 33 -3.62 -5.27 6.89
N GLY A 34 -3.45 -6.38 7.60
CA GLY A 34 -4.03 -7.68 7.29
C GLY A 34 -2.97 -8.70 6.89
N GLY A 35 -2.62 -9.58 7.80
CA GLY A 35 -1.68 -10.69 7.60
C GLY A 35 -2.30 -11.92 6.96
N GLY A 36 -3.46 -11.80 6.29
CA GLY A 36 -4.15 -12.90 5.60
C GLY A 36 -3.32 -13.56 4.48
N HIS A 37 -3.94 -14.45 3.70
CA HIS A 37 -3.26 -15.17 2.61
C HIS A 37 -2.71 -14.19 1.56
N VAL A 38 -3.50 -13.18 1.20
CA VAL A 38 -3.09 -12.11 0.27
C VAL A 38 -1.97 -11.27 0.85
N GLY A 39 -2.11 -10.80 2.10
CA GLY A 39 -1.08 -9.99 2.76
C GLY A 39 0.26 -10.73 2.88
N GLN A 40 0.23 -12.04 3.15
CA GLN A 40 1.44 -12.88 3.17
C GLN A 40 2.11 -12.98 1.81
N ALA A 41 1.34 -13.32 0.76
CA ALA A 41 1.88 -13.44 -0.59
C ALA A 41 2.47 -12.10 -1.08
N VAL A 42 1.78 -10.98 -0.82
CA VAL A 42 2.27 -9.64 -1.15
C VAL A 42 3.53 -9.32 -0.34
N GLY A 43 3.55 -9.60 0.97
CA GLY A 43 4.72 -9.33 1.82
C GLY A 43 5.98 -10.06 1.36
N GLN A 44 5.84 -11.32 0.94
CA GLN A 44 6.95 -12.10 0.39
C GLN A 44 7.49 -11.51 -0.92
N LEU A 45 6.61 -11.22 -1.89
CA LEU A 45 7.02 -10.65 -3.17
C LEU A 45 7.55 -9.22 -3.03
N ALA A 46 6.95 -8.41 -2.16
CA ALA A 46 7.37 -7.03 -1.91
C ALA A 46 8.76 -6.96 -1.28
N ALA A 47 9.09 -7.87 -0.35
CA ALA A 47 10.43 -7.95 0.22
C ALA A 47 11.49 -8.25 -0.86
N GLN A 48 11.19 -9.16 -1.80
CA GLN A 48 12.07 -9.44 -2.95
C GLN A 48 12.18 -8.24 -3.91
N ALA A 49 11.17 -7.36 -3.94
CA ALA A 49 11.16 -6.14 -4.74
C ALA A 49 11.69 -4.89 -4.01
N ASP A 50 12.49 -5.08 -2.94
CA ASP A 50 13.13 -4.04 -2.13
C ASP A 50 12.18 -3.09 -1.36
N PHE A 51 10.99 -3.57 -0.98
CA PHE A 51 10.17 -2.87 0.00
C PHE A 51 10.59 -3.23 1.44
N ASP A 52 10.57 -2.23 2.32
CA ASP A 52 10.69 -2.42 3.78
C ASP A 52 9.31 -2.86 4.32
N VAL A 53 9.10 -4.18 4.41
CA VAL A 53 7.79 -4.76 4.74
C VAL A 53 7.52 -4.69 6.23
N TRP A 54 6.41 -4.04 6.59
CA TRP A 54 5.82 -4.03 7.92
C TRP A 54 4.45 -4.70 7.84
N VAL A 55 4.09 -5.50 8.84
CA VAL A 55 2.80 -6.20 8.87
C VAL A 55 2.08 -5.87 10.16
N LEU A 56 0.81 -5.51 10.04
CA LEU A 56 -0.12 -5.29 11.13
C LEU A 56 -1.30 -6.25 10.99
N ASP A 57 -1.57 -7.04 12.03
CA ASP A 57 -2.80 -7.83 12.16
C ASP A 57 -3.22 -7.86 13.63
N ASP A 58 -4.52 -7.98 13.89
CA ASP A 58 -5.05 -8.12 15.25
C ASP A 58 -4.82 -9.51 15.84
N ARG A 59 -4.40 -10.48 15.01
CA ARG A 59 -4.16 -11.87 15.39
C ARG A 59 -2.68 -12.22 15.23
N GLU A 60 -2.06 -12.67 16.32
CA GLU A 60 -0.65 -13.07 16.36
C GLU A 60 -0.30 -14.18 15.35
N ALA A 61 -1.21 -15.15 15.16
CA ALA A 61 -1.07 -16.20 14.15
C ALA A 61 -0.96 -15.65 12.71
N PHE A 62 -1.32 -14.38 12.49
CA PHE A 62 -1.27 -13.72 11.19
C PHE A 62 -0.17 -12.68 11.05
N ALA A 63 0.51 -12.28 12.12
CA ALA A 63 1.62 -11.33 12.08
C ALA A 63 2.81 -11.85 12.90
N ASN A 64 3.46 -12.89 12.39
CA ASN A 64 4.61 -13.53 13.05
C ASN A 64 5.77 -13.82 12.07
N ARG A 65 6.92 -14.19 12.63
CA ARG A 65 8.17 -14.43 11.90
C ARG A 65 8.12 -15.65 10.98
N GLU A 66 7.34 -16.67 11.31
CA GLU A 66 7.20 -17.86 10.45
C GLU A 66 6.52 -17.50 9.12
N ARG A 67 5.45 -16.69 9.18
CA ARG A 67 4.71 -16.26 7.98
C ARG A 67 5.41 -15.15 7.22
N PHE A 68 6.13 -14.27 7.93
CA PHE A 68 6.82 -13.09 7.40
C PHE A 68 8.29 -13.03 7.84
N PRO A 69 9.15 -13.96 7.39
CA PRO A 69 10.54 -14.02 7.82
C PRO A 69 11.33 -12.76 7.44
N ALA A 70 11.00 -12.15 6.29
CA ALA A 70 11.67 -10.96 5.76
C ALA A 70 11.07 -9.62 6.23
N ALA A 71 9.97 -9.61 7.00
CA ALA A 71 9.38 -8.36 7.47
C ALA A 71 10.32 -7.65 8.45
N GLN A 72 10.50 -6.35 8.32
CA GLN A 72 11.31 -5.59 9.27
C GLN A 72 10.57 -5.36 10.58
N ARG A 73 9.23 -5.25 10.53
CA ARG A 73 8.40 -5.05 11.72
C ARG A 73 7.11 -5.87 11.64
N LEU A 74 6.76 -6.48 12.76
CA LEU A 74 5.50 -7.18 12.98
C LEU A 74 4.77 -6.47 14.12
N LEU A 75 3.53 -6.05 13.85
CA LEU A 75 2.68 -5.33 14.78
C LEU A 75 1.45 -6.20 15.04
N VAL A 76 1.23 -6.52 16.31
CA VAL A 76 0.09 -7.32 16.74
C VAL A 76 -0.77 -6.50 17.67
N GLY A 77 -2.08 -6.46 17.39
CA GLY A 77 -3.07 -5.81 18.24
C GLY A 77 -4.15 -5.06 17.45
N PRO A 78 -5.09 -4.38 18.15
CA PRO A 78 -6.22 -3.72 17.52
C PRO A 78 -5.77 -2.74 16.44
N ILE A 79 -6.36 -2.86 15.24
CA ILE A 79 -5.90 -2.14 14.03
C ILE A 79 -5.91 -0.63 14.26
N GLY A 80 -7.03 -0.06 14.73
CA GLY A 80 -7.12 1.37 14.95
C GLY A 80 -6.13 1.90 16.00
N GLU A 81 -5.88 1.15 17.07
CA GLU A 81 -4.89 1.54 18.08
C GLU A 81 -3.47 1.58 17.52
N GLN A 82 -3.08 0.53 16.80
CA GLN A 82 -1.75 0.44 16.19
C GLN A 82 -1.57 1.53 15.13
N LEU A 83 -2.58 1.76 14.28
CA LEU A 83 -2.52 2.83 13.27
C LEU A 83 -2.47 4.23 13.89
N ARG A 84 -3.22 4.50 14.97
CA ARG A 84 -3.12 5.77 15.71
C ARG A 84 -1.72 6.02 16.26
N ARG A 85 -1.07 4.99 16.81
CA ARG A 85 0.31 5.08 17.32
C ARG A 85 1.34 5.30 16.21
N LEU A 86 1.11 4.70 15.04
CA LEU A 86 2.04 4.85 13.90
C LEU A 86 1.93 6.20 13.19
N ARG A 87 0.74 6.81 13.17
CA ARG A 87 0.38 7.86 12.21
C ARG A 87 1.44 8.95 12.05
N ASP A 88 1.52 9.91 12.96
CA ASP A 88 2.30 11.14 12.71
C ASP A 88 3.82 10.92 12.82
N GLU A 89 4.25 9.86 13.52
CA GLU A 89 5.67 9.56 13.75
C GLU A 89 6.29 8.63 12.70
N HIS A 90 5.50 7.71 12.12
CA HIS A 90 6.01 6.62 11.30
C HIS A 90 5.39 6.56 9.90
N VAL A 91 4.20 7.12 9.68
CA VAL A 91 3.59 7.18 8.35
C VAL A 91 4.10 8.44 7.65
N THR A 92 4.90 8.23 6.61
CA THR A 92 5.57 9.33 5.87
C THR A 92 5.24 9.24 4.38
N PRO A 93 5.59 10.26 3.58
CA PRO A 93 5.50 10.18 2.12
C PRO A 93 6.22 8.97 1.48
N SER A 94 7.15 8.33 2.18
CA SER A 94 7.84 7.10 1.75
C SER A 94 7.19 5.82 2.30
N THR A 95 5.96 5.91 2.82
CA THR A 95 5.16 4.78 3.34
C THR A 95 4.00 4.48 2.40
N TYR A 96 3.89 3.22 1.99
CA TYR A 96 2.77 2.67 1.26
C TYR A 96 1.92 1.86 2.22
N ALA A 97 0.63 2.14 2.29
CA ALA A 97 -0.30 1.40 3.13
C ALA A 97 -1.17 0.50 2.25
N LEU A 98 -1.18 -0.78 2.59
CA LEU A 98 -1.95 -1.82 1.91
C LEU A 98 -3.00 -2.39 2.87
N ILE A 99 -4.27 -2.22 2.55
CA ILE A 99 -5.40 -2.69 3.35
C ILE A 99 -5.95 -3.98 2.71
N VAL A 100 -5.66 -5.11 3.36
CA VAL A 100 -5.99 -6.47 2.93
C VAL A 100 -6.50 -7.31 4.11
N THR A 101 -7.41 -6.72 4.91
CA THR A 101 -7.89 -7.34 6.14
C THR A 101 -8.97 -8.40 5.87
N ARG A 102 -9.48 -9.00 6.94
CA ARG A 102 -10.45 -10.12 6.90
C ARG A 102 -11.92 -9.69 6.76
N GLY A 103 -12.22 -8.41 6.51
CA GLY A 103 -13.60 -7.99 6.27
C GLY A 103 -13.85 -6.49 6.31
N HIS A 104 -15.09 -6.12 5.96
CA HIS A 104 -15.57 -4.75 5.77
C HIS A 104 -15.18 -3.79 6.91
N ASN A 105 -15.52 -4.12 8.16
CA ASN A 105 -15.29 -3.23 9.30
C ASN A 105 -13.80 -2.96 9.57
N HIS A 106 -12.94 -3.94 9.37
CA HIS A 106 -11.49 -3.79 9.61
C HIS A 106 -10.83 -3.01 8.46
N ASP A 107 -11.29 -3.20 7.22
CA ASP A 107 -10.84 -2.40 6.08
C ASP A 107 -11.25 -0.93 6.25
N GLU A 108 -12.48 -0.69 6.70
CA GLU A 108 -13.01 0.65 6.97
C GLU A 108 -12.27 1.35 8.12
N GLU A 109 -12.04 0.66 9.25
CA GLU A 109 -11.25 1.19 10.38
C GLU A 109 -9.82 1.54 9.93
N ALA A 110 -9.18 0.66 9.15
CA ALA A 110 -7.85 0.92 8.61
C ALA A 110 -7.86 2.14 7.67
N LEU A 111 -8.84 2.21 6.77
CA LEU A 111 -8.95 3.28 5.79
C LEU A 111 -9.24 4.63 6.44
N TYR A 112 -10.08 4.67 7.48
CA TYR A 112 -10.34 5.86 8.29
C TYR A 112 -9.03 6.49 8.80
N HIS A 113 -8.08 5.68 9.26
CA HIS A 113 -6.80 6.17 9.77
C HIS A 113 -5.78 6.50 8.67
N LEU A 114 -5.85 5.85 7.51
CA LEU A 114 -4.82 5.93 6.47
C LEU A 114 -5.16 6.88 5.33
N ALA A 115 -6.44 7.08 4.99
CA ALA A 115 -6.88 7.89 3.84
C ALA A 115 -6.32 9.31 3.91
N GLY A 116 -6.43 9.97 5.07
CA GLY A 116 -5.91 11.33 5.31
C GLY A 116 -4.46 11.38 5.81
N SER A 117 -3.75 10.24 5.87
CA SER A 117 -2.38 10.20 6.40
C SER A 117 -1.34 10.71 5.39
N ALA A 118 -0.13 10.96 5.87
CA ALA A 118 1.01 11.35 5.03
C ALA A 118 1.56 10.21 4.15
N ALA A 119 0.97 9.01 4.16
CA ALA A 119 1.40 7.87 3.35
C ALA A 119 1.51 8.29 1.87
N GLY A 120 2.58 7.91 1.17
CA GLY A 120 2.73 8.20 -0.26
C GLY A 120 1.75 7.43 -1.15
N TYR A 121 1.18 6.34 -0.64
CA TYR A 121 0.22 5.49 -1.34
C TYR A 121 -0.71 4.81 -0.34
N VAL A 122 -2.00 4.71 -0.66
CA VAL A 122 -2.98 3.94 0.11
C VAL A 122 -3.79 3.08 -0.86
N GLY A 123 -3.75 1.77 -0.70
CA GLY A 123 -4.49 0.82 -1.52
C GLY A 123 -5.37 -0.09 -0.67
N MET A 124 -6.57 -0.40 -1.15
CA MET A 124 -7.51 -1.28 -0.45
C MET A 124 -8.05 -2.37 -1.38
N ILE A 125 -8.08 -3.61 -0.87
CA ILE A 125 -8.65 -4.73 -1.61
C ILE A 125 -10.16 -4.78 -1.43
N GLY A 126 -10.89 -5.20 -2.46
CA GLY A 126 -12.32 -5.42 -2.31
C GLY A 126 -13.06 -5.57 -3.62
N SER A 127 -14.26 -6.13 -3.53
CA SER A 127 -15.23 -6.02 -4.62
C SER A 127 -15.68 -4.56 -4.76
N LYS A 128 -16.15 -4.22 -5.96
CA LYS A 128 -16.69 -2.89 -6.26
C LYS A 128 -17.75 -2.46 -5.24
N ARG A 129 -18.69 -3.36 -4.95
CA ARG A 129 -19.75 -3.12 -3.94
C ARG A 129 -19.19 -2.84 -2.55
N LYS A 130 -18.21 -3.62 -2.07
CA LYS A 130 -17.62 -3.43 -0.73
C LYS A 130 -16.95 -2.07 -0.61
N ILE A 131 -16.14 -1.70 -1.60
CA ILE A 131 -15.40 -0.43 -1.60
C ILE A 131 -16.37 0.75 -1.55
N ARG A 132 -17.44 0.72 -2.36
CA ARG A 132 -18.45 1.77 -2.35
C ARG A 132 -19.10 1.96 -0.97
N LEU A 133 -19.51 0.87 -0.32
CA LEU A 133 -20.11 0.93 1.01
C LEU A 133 -19.17 1.56 2.05
N ILE A 134 -17.89 1.17 2.03
CA ILE A 134 -16.87 1.75 2.92
C ILE A 134 -16.71 3.24 2.65
N PHE A 135 -16.64 3.64 1.37
CA PHE A 135 -16.44 5.05 1.01
C PHE A 135 -17.66 5.90 1.42
N ASP A 136 -18.87 5.41 1.18
CA ASP A 136 -20.11 6.10 1.57
C ASP A 136 -20.20 6.27 3.10
N ASP A 137 -19.83 5.25 3.89
CA ASP A 137 -19.77 5.34 5.35
C ASP A 137 -18.71 6.34 5.83
N LEU A 138 -17.50 6.28 5.29
CA LEU A 138 -16.41 7.18 5.68
C LEU A 138 -16.70 8.64 5.32
N LEU A 139 -17.36 8.89 4.18
CA LEU A 139 -17.85 10.23 3.83
C LEU A 139 -18.89 10.72 4.85
N ALA A 140 -19.84 9.88 5.24
CA ALA A 140 -20.85 10.21 6.25
C ALA A 140 -20.23 10.50 7.62
N ARG A 141 -19.08 9.88 7.92
CA ARG A 141 -18.29 10.11 9.14
C ARG A 141 -17.31 11.29 9.05
N GLY A 142 -17.33 12.03 7.94
CA GLY A 142 -16.56 13.26 7.77
C GLY A 142 -15.14 13.09 7.21
N VAL A 143 -14.78 11.90 6.70
CA VAL A 143 -13.55 11.75 5.90
C VAL A 143 -13.75 12.52 4.59
N SER A 144 -12.79 13.37 4.22
CA SER A 144 -12.94 14.22 3.03
C SER A 144 -12.92 13.39 1.74
N LEU A 145 -13.64 13.88 0.72
CA LEU A 145 -13.60 13.30 -0.62
C LEU A 145 -12.18 13.30 -1.19
N GLU A 146 -11.39 14.34 -0.90
CA GLU A 146 -9.97 14.43 -1.31
C GLU A 146 -9.11 13.31 -0.70
N ALA A 147 -9.31 13.01 0.58
CA ALA A 147 -8.60 11.92 1.26
C ALA A 147 -9.00 10.54 0.70
N LEU A 148 -10.22 10.38 0.22
CA LEU A 148 -10.67 9.14 -0.41
C LEU A 148 -10.32 9.05 -1.90
N SER A 149 -10.22 10.16 -2.62
CA SER A 149 -9.93 10.17 -4.07
C SER A 149 -8.51 9.72 -4.39
N ARG A 150 -7.59 9.83 -3.43
CA ARG A 150 -6.20 9.32 -3.52
C ARG A 150 -6.08 7.82 -3.22
N VAL A 151 -7.16 7.14 -2.84
CA VAL A 151 -7.14 5.72 -2.47
C VAL A 151 -7.26 4.85 -3.71
N HIS A 152 -6.34 3.90 -3.85
CA HIS A 152 -6.32 2.91 -4.92
C HIS A 152 -7.22 1.73 -4.53
N ALA A 153 -8.47 1.74 -4.99
CA ALA A 153 -9.45 0.70 -4.67
C ALA A 153 -10.35 0.39 -5.89
N PRO A 154 -10.36 -0.85 -6.40
CA PRO A 154 -9.58 -2.00 -5.93
C PRO A 154 -8.10 -1.88 -6.32
N LEU A 155 -7.21 -2.29 -5.41
CA LEU A 155 -5.79 -2.33 -5.71
C LEU A 155 -5.40 -3.52 -6.61
N GLY A 156 -4.23 -3.40 -7.24
CA GLY A 156 -3.65 -4.35 -8.17
C GLY A 156 -3.93 -3.98 -9.63
N LEU A 157 -2.93 -4.18 -10.49
CA LEU A 157 -3.10 -3.99 -11.94
C LEU A 157 -4.19 -4.92 -12.50
N ASP A 158 -4.86 -4.49 -13.56
CA ASP A 158 -5.87 -5.30 -14.24
C ASP A 158 -5.23 -6.31 -15.20
N ILE A 159 -4.68 -7.38 -14.63
CA ILE A 159 -4.05 -8.50 -15.37
C ILE A 159 -4.94 -9.76 -15.41
N GLY A 160 -6.22 -9.65 -15.05
CA GLY A 160 -7.12 -10.79 -14.96
C GLY A 160 -6.85 -11.75 -13.79
N SER A 161 -6.08 -11.34 -12.78
CA SER A 161 -5.66 -12.18 -11.64
C SER A 161 -6.85 -12.84 -10.91
N GLN A 162 -6.79 -14.15 -10.71
CA GLN A 162 -7.79 -14.96 -10.00
C GLN A 162 -7.23 -15.60 -8.73
N THR A 163 -5.97 -16.07 -8.77
CA THR A 163 -5.36 -16.78 -7.65
C THR A 163 -4.66 -15.81 -6.69
N VAL A 164 -4.44 -16.23 -5.43
CA VAL A 164 -3.70 -15.40 -4.45
C VAL A 164 -2.31 -14.98 -4.94
N PRO A 165 -1.49 -15.87 -5.55
CA PRO A 165 -0.22 -15.48 -6.14
C PRO A 165 -0.36 -14.45 -7.28
N GLU A 166 -1.31 -14.63 -8.20
CA GLU A 166 -1.56 -13.68 -9.29
C GLU A 166 -1.99 -12.31 -8.76
N ILE A 167 -2.87 -12.30 -7.75
CA ILE A 167 -3.29 -11.07 -7.07
C ILE A 167 -2.07 -10.40 -6.44
N ALA A 168 -1.20 -11.15 -5.77
CA ALA A 168 0.00 -10.59 -5.17
C ALA A 168 0.95 -9.98 -6.21
N VAL A 169 1.11 -10.64 -7.37
CA VAL A 169 1.88 -10.08 -8.51
C VAL A 169 1.25 -8.79 -9.01
N SER A 170 -0.07 -8.75 -9.22
CA SER A 170 -0.75 -7.53 -9.72
C SER A 170 -0.61 -6.36 -8.75
N ILE A 171 -0.67 -6.64 -7.45
CA ILE A 171 -0.48 -5.66 -6.37
C ILE A 171 0.95 -5.13 -6.38
N VAL A 172 1.96 -6.01 -6.31
CA VAL A 172 3.37 -5.60 -6.25
C VAL A 172 3.77 -4.86 -7.53
N ALA A 173 3.26 -5.27 -8.70
CA ALA A 173 3.46 -4.54 -9.95
C ALA A 173 2.91 -3.12 -9.89
N GLU A 174 1.71 -2.91 -9.32
CA GLU A 174 1.15 -1.58 -9.09
C GLU A 174 2.02 -0.73 -8.15
N LEU A 175 2.47 -1.31 -7.03
CA LEU A 175 3.35 -0.60 -6.08
C LEU A 175 4.68 -0.19 -6.72
N ILE A 176 5.27 -1.07 -7.54
CA ILE A 176 6.51 -0.78 -8.29
C ILE A 176 6.25 0.34 -9.29
N ALA A 177 5.16 0.28 -10.05
CA ALA A 177 4.78 1.31 -11.01
C ALA A 177 4.65 2.67 -10.32
N HIS A 178 3.88 2.75 -9.22
CA HIS A 178 3.74 3.99 -8.44
C HIS A 178 5.09 4.49 -7.91
N ARG A 179 5.92 3.60 -7.34
CA ARG A 179 7.26 3.96 -6.83
C ARG A 179 8.17 4.54 -7.90
N ASN A 180 8.12 3.99 -9.12
CA ASN A 180 9.10 4.27 -10.15
C ASN A 180 8.62 5.32 -11.17
N LEU A 181 7.31 5.44 -11.38
CA LEU A 181 6.72 6.37 -12.34
C LEU A 181 6.08 7.58 -11.65
N GLY A 182 5.93 7.55 -10.32
CA GLY A 182 5.24 8.58 -9.53
C GLY A 182 3.72 8.39 -9.52
N GLU A 183 3.19 7.71 -10.52
CA GLU A 183 1.78 7.33 -10.62
C GLU A 183 1.62 5.97 -11.32
N VAL A 184 0.48 5.32 -11.14
CA VAL A 184 0.17 4.08 -11.87
C VAL A 184 -0.37 4.47 -13.27
N PRO A 185 0.10 3.89 -14.38
CA PRO A 185 -0.43 4.22 -15.70
C PRO A 185 -1.94 3.96 -15.81
N ALA A 186 -2.70 4.92 -16.33
CA ALA A 186 -4.17 4.84 -16.36
C ALA A 186 -4.71 3.57 -17.04
N GLY A 187 -4.08 3.14 -18.15
CA GLY A 187 -4.47 1.93 -18.88
C GLY A 187 -4.19 0.61 -18.14
N MET A 188 -3.46 0.63 -17.02
CA MET A 188 -3.17 -0.56 -16.21
C MET A 188 -3.97 -0.56 -14.89
N ARG A 189 -4.58 0.57 -14.52
CA ARG A 189 -5.38 0.68 -13.29
C ARG A 189 -6.70 -0.06 -13.47
N ARG A 190 -7.14 -0.74 -12.42
CA ARG A 190 -8.54 -1.14 -12.32
C ARG A 190 -9.41 0.14 -12.25
N PRO A 191 -10.57 0.18 -12.92
CA PRO A 191 -11.44 1.36 -12.88
C PRO A 191 -11.81 1.70 -11.43
N SER A 192 -11.44 2.90 -10.99
CA SER A 192 -11.83 3.43 -9.67
C SER A 192 -13.34 3.69 -9.65
N LEU A 193 -13.98 3.36 -8.53
CA LEU A 193 -15.43 3.54 -8.36
C LEU A 193 -15.87 4.99 -8.18
N LEU A 194 -14.94 5.86 -7.80
CA LEU A 194 -15.23 7.29 -7.69
C LEU A 194 -15.21 7.99 -9.05
N ALA A 195 -14.59 7.39 -10.07
CA ALA A 195 -14.49 7.95 -11.41
C ALA A 195 -15.81 7.85 -12.22
N THR A 196 -16.86 7.23 -11.68
CA THR A 196 -18.17 7.07 -12.36
C THR A 196 -19.21 8.11 -11.94
N LYS A 197 -18.81 9.24 -11.35
CA LYS A 197 -19.69 10.41 -11.18
C LYS A 197 -19.11 11.61 -11.92
N THR A 198 -19.26 11.60 -13.24
CA THR A 198 -19.49 12.85 -13.96
C THR A 198 -21.01 12.95 -14.13
N PRO A 199 -21.64 14.10 -13.82
CA PRO A 199 -23.10 14.27 -13.94
C PRO A 199 -23.61 14.01 -15.36
#